data_AF-A0A6A0GYG5-F1
#
_entry.id   AF-A0A6A0GYG5-F1
#
_cell.length_a   1.000
_cell.length_b   1.000
_cell.length_c   1.000
_cell.angle_alpha   90.00
_cell.angle_beta   90.00
_cell.angle_gamma   90.00
#
_symmetry.space_group_name_H-M   'P 1'
#
loop_
_entity.id
_entity.type
_entity.pdbx_description
1 polymer ?
#
loop_
_entity_poly.entity_id
_entity_poly.type
_entity_poly.pdbx_seq_one_letter_code
_entity_poly.pdbx_strand_id
1 'polypeptide(L)'
;MQAKRYKNHPMFALQRHLLKFEAFYPPNPDPVGYVRGEAVYPRNRVYTLHTRNTWKKAGKTVKVDEEPYKIVKTLKFDRALWQMIKDLPLEIFGLWQVEDYQPPVAKDGRVPRNEYGNVELFKETMLPVGTVHLDARYEDLNRVARKLKIDCAPAMVGFENHRGGSHPLFDGYVVCEEFKDLLLDTWREEKREEIKRLRRIYDNWKRLIQGMLIRNHVWEKYGQVSDEDGPSSSKKLKPKSREKTLKIQKIKKNNIETKQPKAEQKVHLGIDMNSDTVVMAKLSFKASLSSRGMVRTTKTAEDETLAAIEPKKEDLLIDSDEEAKETEEDKKAKLRKILAWNSS
;
A
#
# COMPACT_ATOMS: atom_id res chain seq x y z
N MET A 1 -3.54 -31.51 -46.40
CA MET A 1 -2.40 -31.22 -45.50
C MET A 1 -1.82 -29.81 -45.64
N GLN A 2 -1.77 -29.18 -46.82
CA GLN A 2 -1.08 -27.87 -47.00
C GLN A 2 -1.77 -26.66 -46.32
N ALA A 3 -3.11 -26.58 -46.28
CA ALA A 3 -3.83 -25.45 -45.66
C ALA A 3 -3.47 -25.23 -44.17
N LYS A 4 -3.21 -26.30 -43.41
CA LYS A 4 -2.81 -26.21 -41.99
C LYS A 4 -1.46 -25.50 -41.82
N ARG A 5 -0.58 -25.54 -42.83
CA ARG A 5 0.74 -24.87 -42.82
C ARG A 5 0.64 -23.34 -42.90
N TYR A 6 -0.50 -22.81 -43.36
CA TYR A 6 -0.76 -21.36 -43.41
C TYR A 6 -1.35 -20.82 -42.11
N LYS A 7 -1.63 -21.67 -41.11
CA LYS A 7 -2.03 -21.22 -39.78
C LYS A 7 -0.78 -20.69 -39.06
N ASN A 8 -0.78 -19.40 -38.70
CA ASN A 8 0.35 -18.68 -38.10
C ASN A 8 1.63 -18.64 -38.96
N HIS A 9 1.49 -18.68 -40.28
CA HIS A 9 2.64 -18.51 -41.18
C HIS A 9 3.17 -17.06 -41.12
N PRO A 10 4.50 -16.83 -41.08
CA PRO A 10 5.08 -15.50 -40.88
C PRO A 10 4.77 -14.53 -42.03
N MET A 11 4.74 -15.02 -43.28
CA MET A 11 4.57 -14.15 -44.46
C MET A 11 3.15 -14.13 -45.04
N PHE A 12 2.32 -15.14 -44.73
CA PHE A 12 1.07 -15.36 -45.45
C PHE A 12 -0.08 -15.62 -44.49
N ALA A 13 -1.27 -15.17 -44.86
CA ALA A 13 -2.51 -15.38 -44.12
C ALA A 13 -3.65 -15.74 -45.06
N LEU A 14 -4.51 -16.63 -44.60
CA LEU A 14 -5.79 -16.96 -45.24
C LEU A 14 -6.89 -16.24 -44.46
N GLN A 15 -7.93 -15.79 -45.16
CA GLN A 15 -9.07 -15.09 -44.53
C GLN A 15 -9.73 -15.92 -43.41
N ARG A 16 -9.88 -17.24 -43.59
CA ARG A 16 -10.41 -18.15 -42.57
C ARG A 16 -9.58 -18.26 -41.29
N HIS A 17 -8.30 -17.88 -41.32
CA HIS A 17 -7.39 -17.97 -40.19
C HIS A 17 -7.23 -16.66 -39.43
N LEU A 18 -7.92 -15.58 -39.85
CA LEU A 18 -7.93 -14.33 -39.12
C LEU A 18 -8.57 -14.53 -37.75
N LEU A 19 -7.93 -13.98 -36.72
CA LEU A 19 -8.48 -13.97 -35.38
C LEU A 19 -9.69 -13.01 -35.29
N LYS A 20 -10.44 -13.16 -34.19
CA LYS A 20 -11.61 -12.31 -33.89
C LYS A 20 -11.27 -10.82 -33.99
N PHE A 21 -10.13 -10.41 -33.43
CA PHE A 21 -9.64 -9.03 -33.39
C PHE A 21 -8.63 -8.71 -34.49
N GLU A 22 -8.65 -9.45 -35.60
CA GLU A 22 -7.83 -9.16 -36.77
C GLU A 22 -8.71 -8.88 -37.99
N ALA A 23 -8.20 -8.04 -38.88
CA ALA A 23 -8.76 -7.83 -40.20
C ALA A 23 -7.67 -7.37 -41.20
N PHE A 24 -7.99 -7.43 -42.49
CA PHE A 24 -7.13 -6.90 -43.53
C PHE A 24 -7.31 -5.39 -43.67
N TYR A 25 -6.24 -4.66 -43.99
CA TYR A 25 -6.32 -3.24 -44.39
C TYR A 25 -5.34 -2.92 -45.53
N PRO A 26 -5.74 -2.15 -46.57
CA PRO A 26 -7.10 -1.68 -46.89
C PRO A 26 -8.14 -2.81 -47.02
N PRO A 27 -9.44 -2.51 -46.95
CA PRO A 27 -10.49 -3.51 -47.15
C PRO A 27 -10.35 -4.15 -48.54
N ASN A 28 -10.43 -5.48 -48.62
CA ASN A 28 -10.22 -6.27 -49.83
C ASN A 28 -8.83 -6.09 -50.47
N PRO A 29 -7.74 -6.52 -49.81
CA PRO A 29 -6.40 -6.47 -50.39
C PRO A 29 -6.27 -7.41 -51.59
N ASP A 30 -5.31 -7.15 -52.48
CA ASP A 30 -5.00 -8.04 -53.59
C ASP A 30 -4.41 -9.38 -53.10
N PRO A 31 -4.88 -10.52 -53.60
CA PRO A 31 -4.32 -11.82 -53.26
C PRO A 31 -2.97 -12.02 -53.94
N VAL A 32 -2.00 -12.60 -53.21
CA VAL A 32 -0.69 -13.00 -53.77
C VAL A 32 -0.83 -14.21 -54.68
N GLY A 33 -1.81 -15.06 -54.38
CA GLY A 33 -2.10 -16.26 -55.15
C GLY A 33 -3.23 -17.05 -54.52
N TYR A 34 -3.53 -18.20 -55.11
CA TYR A 34 -4.61 -19.06 -54.66
C TYR A 34 -4.08 -20.43 -54.27
N VAL A 35 -4.52 -20.93 -53.13
CA VAL A 35 -4.24 -22.30 -52.68
C VAL A 35 -5.57 -23.02 -52.55
N ARG A 36 -5.82 -23.98 -53.44
CA ARG A 36 -7.07 -24.76 -53.48
C ARG A 36 -8.33 -23.87 -53.60
N GLY A 37 -8.23 -22.82 -54.43
CA GLY A 37 -9.33 -21.86 -54.64
C GLY A 37 -9.47 -20.80 -53.54
N GLU A 38 -8.65 -20.84 -52.49
CA GLU A 38 -8.66 -19.78 -51.47
C GLU A 38 -7.57 -18.75 -51.73
N ALA A 39 -7.97 -17.47 -51.67
CA ALA A 39 -7.07 -16.33 -51.75
C ALA A 39 -6.08 -16.30 -50.57
N VAL A 40 -4.79 -16.27 -50.88
CA VAL A 40 -3.70 -16.09 -49.92
C VAL A 40 -3.27 -14.64 -49.93
N TYR A 41 -3.31 -14.02 -48.76
CA TYR A 41 -2.94 -12.63 -48.56
C TYR A 41 -1.59 -12.53 -47.84
N PRO A 42 -0.84 -11.44 -48.04
CA PRO A 42 0.39 -11.24 -47.30
C PRO A 42 0.06 -10.86 -45.85
N ARG A 43 0.82 -11.40 -44.88
CA ARG A 43 0.55 -11.20 -43.44
C ARG A 43 0.73 -9.74 -43.01
N ASN A 44 1.55 -8.97 -43.71
CA ASN A 44 1.76 -7.54 -43.45
C ASN A 44 0.49 -6.68 -43.63
N ARG A 45 -0.53 -7.18 -44.35
CA ARG A 45 -1.83 -6.52 -44.50
C ARG A 45 -2.81 -6.90 -43.40
N VAL A 46 -2.46 -7.83 -42.50
CA VAL A 46 -3.26 -8.19 -41.34
C VAL A 46 -2.94 -7.24 -40.21
N TYR A 47 -3.94 -6.50 -39.77
CA TYR A 47 -3.82 -5.58 -38.65
C TYR A 47 -4.67 -6.05 -37.47
N THR A 48 -4.14 -5.87 -36.27
CA THR A 48 -4.88 -6.07 -35.03
C THR A 48 -5.79 -4.86 -34.79
N LEU A 49 -7.04 -5.15 -34.48
CA LEU A 49 -8.06 -4.18 -34.16
C LEU A 49 -8.28 -4.17 -32.65
N HIS A 50 -8.54 -2.98 -32.11
CA HIS A 50 -8.74 -2.80 -30.68
C HIS A 50 -10.01 -2.01 -30.39
N THR A 51 -10.56 -2.21 -29.20
CA THR A 51 -11.71 -1.42 -28.72
C THR A 51 -11.28 0.01 -28.44
N ARG A 52 -12.23 0.96 -28.40
CA ARG A 52 -11.96 2.36 -28.03
C ARG A 52 -11.23 2.47 -26.69
N ASN A 53 -11.60 1.67 -25.69
CA ASN A 53 -10.91 1.65 -24.38
C ASN A 53 -9.49 1.09 -24.46
N THR A 54 -9.25 0.07 -25.27
CA THR A 54 -7.90 -0.48 -25.46
C THR A 54 -7.00 0.53 -26.18
N TRP A 55 -7.52 1.25 -27.18
CA TRP A 55 -6.80 2.35 -27.81
C TRP A 55 -6.51 3.49 -26.83
N LYS A 56 -7.47 3.86 -25.97
CA LYS A 56 -7.27 4.85 -24.90
C LYS A 56 -6.13 4.46 -23.97
N LYS A 57 -6.06 3.19 -23.55
CA LYS A 57 -4.94 2.66 -22.76
C LYS A 57 -3.60 2.70 -23.49
N ALA A 58 -3.63 2.62 -24.82
CA ALA A 58 -2.46 2.81 -25.67
C ALA A 58 -2.14 4.30 -25.95
N GLY A 59 -2.83 5.25 -25.30
CA GLY A 59 -2.63 6.69 -25.51
C GLY A 59 -3.14 7.18 -26.86
N LYS A 60 -4.17 6.55 -27.41
CA LYS A 60 -4.79 6.91 -28.69
C LYS A 60 -6.29 7.09 -28.56
N THR A 61 -6.84 8.01 -29.31
CA THR A 61 -8.29 8.27 -29.40
C THR A 61 -8.78 7.89 -30.78
N VAL A 62 -9.99 7.33 -30.87
CA VAL A 62 -10.64 7.11 -32.18
C VAL A 62 -11.07 8.47 -32.72
N LYS A 63 -10.77 8.76 -33.99
CA LYS A 63 -11.17 10.01 -34.64
C LYS A 63 -12.68 10.23 -34.50
N VAL A 64 -13.07 11.49 -34.41
CA VAL A 64 -14.49 11.89 -34.33
C VAL A 64 -15.19 11.43 -35.61
N ASP A 65 -16.42 10.93 -35.49
CA ASP A 65 -17.29 10.47 -36.59
C ASP A 65 -16.78 9.26 -37.40
N GLU A 66 -15.80 8.52 -36.90
CA GLU A 66 -15.29 7.32 -37.57
C GLU A 66 -16.13 6.07 -37.24
N GLU A 67 -16.57 5.34 -38.28
CA GLU A 67 -17.32 4.09 -38.13
C GLU A 67 -16.43 2.91 -37.69
N PRO A 68 -16.96 1.94 -36.90
CA PRO A 68 -16.18 0.78 -36.49
C PRO A 68 -15.81 -0.10 -37.69
N TYR A 69 -14.52 -0.42 -37.84
CA TYR A 69 -14.06 -1.26 -38.95
C TYR A 69 -14.65 -2.67 -38.92
N LYS A 70 -14.88 -3.20 -37.71
CA LYS A 70 -15.48 -4.52 -37.50
C LYS A 70 -16.28 -4.48 -36.21
N ILE A 71 -17.42 -5.15 -36.18
CA ILE A 71 -18.22 -5.37 -34.98
C ILE A 71 -18.13 -6.85 -34.62
N VAL A 72 -17.67 -7.15 -33.41
CA VAL A 72 -17.52 -8.53 -32.92
C VAL A 72 -18.46 -8.79 -31.77
N LYS A 73 -18.96 -10.02 -31.67
CA LYS A 73 -19.81 -10.44 -30.55
C LYS A 73 -18.97 -10.67 -29.30
N THR A 74 -19.34 -10.11 -28.16
CA THR A 74 -18.66 -10.29 -26.88
C THR A 74 -19.59 -10.82 -25.80
N LEU A 75 -18.98 -11.27 -24.70
CA LEU A 75 -19.65 -11.78 -23.51
C LEU A 75 -19.37 -10.82 -22.37
N LYS A 76 -20.41 -10.40 -21.65
CA LYS A 76 -20.29 -9.53 -20.48
C LYS A 76 -21.05 -10.15 -19.31
N PHE A 77 -20.40 -10.21 -18.16
CA PHE A 77 -21.08 -10.57 -16.92
C PHE A 77 -21.83 -9.36 -16.38
N ASP A 78 -23.15 -9.47 -16.27
CA ASP A 78 -23.96 -8.46 -15.61
C ASP A 78 -24.02 -8.77 -14.11
N ARG A 79 -23.45 -7.86 -13.32
CA ARG A 79 -23.37 -8.00 -11.86
C ARG A 79 -24.72 -7.77 -11.18
N ALA A 80 -25.62 -6.97 -11.77
CA ALA A 80 -26.93 -6.68 -11.19
C ALA A 80 -27.88 -7.88 -11.33
N LEU A 81 -27.88 -8.52 -12.51
CA LEU A 81 -28.71 -9.68 -12.81
C LEU A 81 -28.03 -11.01 -12.44
N TRP A 82 -26.74 -10.99 -12.10
CA TRP A 82 -25.91 -12.17 -11.84
C TRP A 82 -25.94 -13.19 -13.01
N GLN A 83 -25.96 -12.68 -14.24
CA GLN A 83 -26.09 -13.47 -15.46
C GLN A 83 -25.06 -13.07 -16.51
N MET A 84 -24.77 -14.01 -17.41
CA MET A 84 -23.88 -13.81 -18.55
C MET A 84 -24.67 -13.38 -19.78
N ILE A 85 -24.52 -12.11 -20.19
CA ILE A 85 -25.12 -11.57 -21.41
C ILE A 85 -24.21 -11.92 -22.60
N LYS A 86 -24.72 -12.78 -23.48
CA LYS A 86 -24.04 -13.25 -24.69
C LYS A 86 -24.31 -12.33 -25.87
N ASP A 87 -23.41 -12.40 -26.86
CA ASP A 87 -23.55 -11.77 -28.18
C ASP A 87 -23.71 -10.25 -28.20
N LEU A 88 -23.18 -9.56 -27.19
CA LEU A 88 -23.18 -8.10 -27.16
C LEU A 88 -22.29 -7.56 -28.28
N PRO A 89 -22.75 -6.61 -29.11
CA PRO A 89 -21.91 -6.03 -30.14
C PRO A 89 -20.76 -5.24 -29.50
N LEU A 90 -19.55 -5.48 -29.98
CA LEU A 90 -18.34 -4.78 -29.56
C LEU A 90 -17.65 -4.21 -30.79
N GLU A 91 -17.58 -2.89 -30.80
CA GLU A 91 -16.90 -2.11 -31.83
C GLU A 91 -15.38 -2.21 -31.67
N ILE A 92 -14.69 -2.45 -32.79
CA ILE A 92 -13.24 -2.49 -32.84
C ILE A 92 -12.72 -1.69 -34.04
N PHE A 93 -11.63 -0.98 -33.80
CA PHE A 93 -11.07 0.03 -34.69
C PHE A 93 -9.62 -0.32 -35.05
N GLY A 94 -9.19 0.05 -36.25
CA GLY A 94 -7.82 -0.11 -36.73
C GLY A 94 -6.92 1.07 -36.38
N LEU A 95 -5.61 0.94 -36.63
CA LEU A 95 -4.63 2.00 -36.37
C LEU A 95 -4.86 3.26 -37.23
N TRP A 96 -5.39 3.11 -38.44
CA TRP A 96 -5.69 4.22 -39.36
C TRP A 96 -6.87 5.11 -38.90
N GLN A 97 -7.71 4.56 -38.02
CA GLN A 97 -8.93 5.19 -37.47
C GLN A 97 -8.67 5.97 -36.18
N VAL A 98 -7.46 5.90 -35.65
CA VAL A 98 -7.09 6.53 -34.38
C VAL A 98 -6.08 7.63 -34.60
N GLU A 99 -6.07 8.57 -33.66
CA GLU A 99 -5.11 9.65 -33.51
C GLU A 99 -4.49 9.62 -32.11
N ASP A 100 -3.41 10.35 -31.91
CA ASP A 100 -2.77 10.42 -30.59
C ASP A 100 -3.66 11.16 -29.60
N TYR A 101 -3.75 10.62 -28.38
CA TYR A 101 -4.57 11.20 -27.33
C TYR A 101 -4.02 12.57 -26.94
N GLN A 102 -4.83 13.61 -27.08
CA GLN A 102 -4.50 14.95 -26.62
C GLN A 102 -4.95 15.10 -25.16
N PRO A 103 -4.01 15.24 -24.21
CA PRO A 103 -4.36 15.36 -22.80
C PRO A 103 -5.02 16.73 -22.53
N PRO A 104 -5.95 16.80 -21.56
CA PRO A 104 -6.56 18.06 -21.17
C PRO A 104 -5.54 19.00 -20.52
N VAL A 105 -5.76 20.30 -20.63
CA VAL A 105 -4.89 21.32 -20.02
C VAL A 105 -5.41 21.65 -18.62
N ALA A 106 -4.52 21.68 -17.62
CA ALA A 106 -4.85 22.15 -16.28
C ALA A 106 -5.09 23.67 -16.28
N LYS A 107 -6.13 24.12 -15.58
CA LYS A 107 -6.50 25.54 -15.48
C LYS A 107 -6.74 25.90 -14.02
N ASP A 108 -6.35 27.12 -13.63
CA ASP A 108 -6.58 27.68 -12.30
C ASP A 108 -6.06 26.80 -11.15
N GLY A 109 -4.91 26.15 -11.35
CA GLY A 109 -4.33 25.25 -10.35
C GLY A 109 -5.15 23.99 -10.08
N ARG A 110 -6.10 23.63 -10.95
CA ARG A 110 -6.93 22.42 -10.84
C ARG A 110 -6.55 21.39 -11.88
N VAL A 111 -6.47 20.14 -11.41
CA VAL A 111 -6.17 18.99 -12.25
C VAL A 111 -7.45 18.49 -12.95
N PRO A 112 -7.46 18.34 -14.28
CA PRO A 112 -8.59 17.75 -15.01
C PRO A 112 -8.81 16.29 -14.61
N ARG A 113 -10.04 15.91 -14.23
CA ARG A 113 -10.37 14.57 -13.70
C ARG A 113 -11.41 13.87 -14.57
N ASN A 114 -11.44 12.54 -14.47
CA ASN A 114 -12.54 11.73 -14.99
C ASN A 114 -13.77 11.77 -14.06
N GLU A 115 -14.86 11.10 -14.46
CA GLU A 115 -16.11 11.00 -13.70
C GLU A 115 -15.93 10.41 -12.29
N TYR A 116 -14.86 9.62 -12.09
CA TYR A 116 -14.52 9.01 -10.81
C TYR A 116 -13.62 9.90 -9.92
N GLY A 117 -13.24 11.09 -10.39
CA GLY A 117 -12.40 12.03 -9.65
C GLY A 117 -10.90 11.76 -9.75
N ASN A 118 -10.46 10.88 -10.66
CA ASN A 118 -9.07 10.46 -10.82
C ASN A 118 -8.53 10.84 -12.21
N VAL A 119 -7.21 10.79 -12.39
CA VAL A 119 -6.57 10.98 -13.71
C VAL A 119 -6.22 9.63 -14.29
N GLU A 120 -6.65 9.32 -15.51
CA GLU A 120 -6.28 8.09 -16.21
C GLU A 120 -4.92 8.27 -16.89
N LEU A 121 -3.87 7.71 -16.29
CA LEU A 121 -2.48 7.88 -16.73
C LEU A 121 -1.90 6.52 -17.13
N PHE A 122 -2.34 5.96 -18.25
CA PHE A 122 -1.82 4.67 -18.76
C PHE A 122 -0.45 4.80 -19.44
N LYS A 123 -0.14 6.00 -19.93
CA LYS A 123 1.12 6.39 -20.54
C LYS A 123 1.50 7.78 -20.07
N GLU A 124 2.80 8.07 -20.06
CA GLU A 124 3.34 9.39 -19.72
C GLU A 124 2.78 10.51 -20.62
N THR A 125 2.52 10.20 -21.91
CA THR A 125 1.94 11.16 -22.86
C THR A 125 0.50 11.57 -22.55
N MET A 126 -0.17 10.88 -21.63
CA MET A 126 -1.54 11.21 -21.21
C MET A 126 -1.58 12.20 -20.05
N LEU A 127 -0.42 12.65 -19.56
CA LEU A 127 -0.33 13.61 -18.48
C LEU A 127 -0.98 14.94 -18.89
N PRO A 128 -1.91 15.49 -18.08
CA PRO A 128 -2.48 16.80 -18.36
C PRO A 128 -1.40 17.87 -18.48
N VAL A 129 -1.55 18.76 -19.48
CA VAL A 129 -0.56 19.81 -19.71
C VAL A 129 -0.54 20.78 -18.53
N GLY A 130 0.65 21.15 -18.05
CA GLY A 130 0.82 21.99 -16.85
C GLY A 130 0.73 21.21 -15.53
N THR A 131 0.77 19.88 -15.58
CA THR A 131 0.79 19.02 -14.39
C THR A 131 2.00 18.10 -14.38
N VAL A 132 2.36 17.62 -13.19
CA VAL A 132 3.45 16.70 -12.93
C VAL A 132 2.89 15.48 -12.20
N HIS A 133 3.34 14.30 -12.61
CA HIS A 133 3.07 13.05 -11.90
C HIS A 133 4.15 12.84 -10.83
N LEU A 134 3.70 12.56 -9.61
CA LEU A 134 4.52 12.23 -8.45
C LEU A 134 4.24 10.78 -8.09
N ASP A 135 5.23 9.91 -8.26
CA ASP A 135 5.13 8.46 -8.06
C ASP A 135 4.59 8.04 -6.68
N ALA A 136 4.17 6.77 -6.55
CA ALA A 136 3.73 6.19 -5.27
C ALA A 136 4.77 6.22 -4.13
N ARG A 137 6.03 6.58 -4.41
CA ARG A 137 7.07 6.80 -3.38
C ARG A 137 6.67 7.86 -2.36
N TYR A 138 5.87 8.85 -2.78
CA TYR A 138 5.38 9.91 -1.92
C TYR A 138 4.10 9.47 -1.18
N GLU A 139 4.26 8.61 -0.17
CA GLU A 139 3.15 8.14 0.68
C GLU A 139 2.43 9.32 1.36
N ASP A 140 1.11 9.25 1.49
CA ASP A 140 0.26 10.26 2.16
C ASP A 140 0.28 11.67 1.57
N LEU A 141 0.76 11.87 0.33
CA LEU A 141 0.85 13.20 -0.28
C LEU A 141 -0.51 13.93 -0.34
N ASN A 142 -1.60 13.20 -0.55
CA ASN A 142 -2.97 13.73 -0.51
C ASN A 142 -3.32 14.36 0.85
N ARG A 143 -2.80 13.82 1.97
CA ARG A 143 -3.00 14.40 3.30
C ARG A 143 -2.36 15.78 3.39
N VAL A 144 -1.14 15.92 2.89
CA VAL A 144 -0.38 17.19 2.88
C VAL A 144 -1.04 18.19 1.94
N ALA A 145 -1.41 17.76 0.72
CA ALA A 145 -2.10 18.61 -0.26
C ALA A 145 -3.41 19.19 0.29
N ARG A 146 -4.22 18.37 1.00
CA ARG A 146 -5.45 18.85 1.66
C ARG A 146 -5.20 19.89 2.75
N LYS A 147 -4.10 19.79 3.50
CA LYS A 147 -3.73 20.80 4.51
C LYS A 147 -3.38 22.13 3.85
N LEU A 148 -2.65 22.08 2.73
CA LEU A 148 -2.24 23.25 1.95
C LEU A 148 -3.34 23.77 1.02
N LYS A 149 -4.49 23.09 0.93
CA LYS A 149 -5.59 23.38 0.00
C LYS A 149 -5.15 23.39 -1.47
N ILE A 150 -4.15 22.56 -1.80
CA ILE A 150 -3.67 22.34 -3.16
C ILE A 150 -4.48 21.21 -3.80
N ASP A 151 -4.89 21.40 -5.06
CA ASP A 151 -5.62 20.39 -5.81
C ASP A 151 -4.70 19.23 -6.20
N CYS A 152 -5.08 18.02 -5.81
CA CYS A 152 -4.30 16.81 -6.04
C CYS A 152 -5.25 15.70 -6.48
N ALA A 153 -4.90 14.98 -7.54
CA ALA A 153 -5.72 13.90 -8.08
C ALA A 153 -4.89 12.60 -8.10
N PRO A 154 -5.45 11.45 -7.69
CA PRO A 154 -4.72 10.19 -7.78
C PRO A 154 -4.55 9.77 -9.25
N ALA A 155 -3.38 9.24 -9.60
CA ALA A 155 -3.11 8.77 -10.95
C ALA A 155 -3.46 7.28 -11.07
N MET A 156 -4.43 6.95 -11.93
CA MET A 156 -4.84 5.58 -12.21
C MET A 156 -4.05 5.04 -13.41
N VAL A 157 -3.11 4.13 -13.14
CA VAL A 157 -2.21 3.57 -14.16
C VAL A 157 -2.74 2.28 -14.76
N GLY A 158 -3.67 1.59 -14.08
CA GLY A 158 -4.19 0.33 -14.61
C GLY A 158 -5.31 -0.27 -13.80
N PHE A 159 -5.47 -1.58 -14.00
CA PHE A 159 -6.41 -2.40 -13.23
C PHE A 159 -5.71 -3.68 -12.81
N GLU A 160 -5.87 -4.04 -11.54
CA GLU A 160 -5.40 -5.30 -10.98
C GLU A 160 -6.58 -6.26 -10.82
N ASN A 161 -6.40 -7.49 -11.30
CA ASN A 161 -7.40 -8.53 -11.13
C ASN A 161 -7.06 -9.33 -9.87
N HIS A 162 -7.77 -9.06 -8.78
CA HIS A 162 -7.61 -9.80 -7.54
C HIS A 162 -8.98 -10.22 -6.97
N ARG A 163 -9.03 -11.35 -6.27
CA ARG A 163 -10.24 -11.84 -5.58
C ARG A 163 -11.49 -11.93 -6.48
N GLY A 164 -11.30 -12.31 -7.75
CA GLY A 164 -12.41 -12.46 -8.71
C GLY A 164 -13.01 -11.15 -9.21
N GLY A 165 -12.37 -10.00 -8.96
CA GLY A 165 -12.77 -8.69 -9.45
C GLY A 165 -11.61 -7.93 -10.11
N SER A 166 -11.94 -6.88 -10.85
CA SER A 166 -10.96 -5.93 -11.41
C SER A 166 -11.02 -4.64 -10.61
N HIS A 167 -9.90 -4.22 -10.04
CA HIS A 167 -9.76 -3.07 -9.16
C HIS A 167 -8.83 -2.04 -9.78
N PRO A 168 -9.12 -0.72 -9.69
CA PRO A 168 -8.23 0.30 -10.22
C PRO A 168 -6.90 0.29 -9.47
N LEU A 169 -5.80 0.32 -10.22
CA LEU A 169 -4.44 0.43 -9.71
C LEU A 169 -4.04 1.90 -9.77
N PHE A 170 -3.75 2.47 -8.61
CA PHE A 170 -3.26 3.85 -8.48
C PHE A 170 -1.76 3.86 -8.24
N ASP A 171 -1.06 4.77 -8.91
CA ASP A 171 0.36 5.01 -8.71
C ASP A 171 0.57 6.50 -8.47
N GLY A 172 0.71 6.88 -7.21
CA GLY A 172 0.97 8.26 -6.85
C GLY A 172 -0.14 9.25 -7.23
N TYR A 173 0.26 10.49 -7.50
CA TYR A 173 -0.63 11.62 -7.63
C TYR A 173 -0.20 12.56 -8.76
N VAL A 174 -1.17 13.22 -9.40
CA VAL A 174 -0.99 14.30 -10.37
C VAL A 174 -1.30 15.63 -9.69
N VAL A 175 -0.40 16.59 -9.83
CA VAL A 175 -0.47 17.93 -9.23
C VAL A 175 -0.05 18.96 -10.28
N CYS A 176 -0.60 20.18 -10.24
CA CYS A 176 -0.11 21.27 -11.09
C CYS A 176 1.37 21.58 -10.81
N GLU A 177 2.11 21.90 -11.87
CA GLU A 177 3.56 22.14 -11.79
C GLU A 177 3.93 23.24 -10.79
N GLU A 178 3.11 24.30 -10.74
CA GLU A 178 3.26 25.46 -9.84
C GLU A 178 3.35 25.09 -8.35
N PHE A 179 2.68 24.01 -7.93
CA PHE A 179 2.59 23.62 -6.53
C PHE A 179 3.51 22.47 -6.15
N LYS A 180 4.26 21.92 -7.12
CA LYS A 180 5.11 20.75 -6.93
C LYS A 180 6.10 20.93 -5.79
N ASP A 181 6.87 22.02 -5.83
CA ASP A 181 8.00 22.22 -4.90
C ASP A 181 7.49 22.46 -3.47
N LEU A 182 6.48 23.33 -3.31
CA LEU A 182 5.84 23.58 -2.03
C LEU A 182 5.27 22.30 -1.41
N LEU A 183 4.63 21.46 -2.22
CA LEU A 183 4.04 20.21 -1.74
C LEU A 183 5.12 19.19 -1.33
N LEU A 184 6.23 19.11 -2.07
CA LEU A 184 7.33 18.20 -1.74
C LEU A 184 8.09 18.64 -0.49
N ASP A 185 8.32 19.93 -0.31
CA ASP A 185 9.05 20.44 0.86
C ASP A 185 8.25 20.25 2.15
N THR A 186 6.97 20.59 2.13
CA THR A 186 6.07 20.32 3.28
C THR A 186 5.93 18.83 3.58
N TRP A 187 5.89 17.97 2.56
CA TRP A 187 5.88 16.52 2.75
C TRP A 187 7.18 16.02 3.42
N ARG A 188 8.34 16.53 3.01
CA ARG A 188 9.64 16.18 3.61
C ARG A 188 9.69 16.56 5.09
N GLU A 189 9.18 17.74 5.45
CA GLU A 189 9.11 18.20 6.83
C GLU A 189 8.19 17.30 7.68
N GLU A 190 6.97 17.03 7.22
CA GLU A 190 6.04 16.15 7.94
C GLU A 190 6.62 14.74 8.13
N LYS A 191 7.28 14.18 7.11
CA LYS A 191 7.90 12.85 7.23
C LYS A 191 9.06 12.85 8.22
N ARG A 192 9.88 13.91 8.27
CA ARG A 192 10.94 14.05 9.29
C ARG A 192 10.36 14.11 10.71
N GLU A 193 9.26 14.84 10.91
CA GLU A 193 8.59 14.93 12.21
C GLU A 193 7.94 13.60 12.61
N GLU A 194 7.30 12.91 11.66
CA GLU A 194 6.70 11.59 11.86
C GLU A 194 7.75 10.57 12.28
N ILE A 195 8.91 10.55 11.61
CA ILE A 195 10.04 9.68 11.98
C ILE A 195 10.53 9.99 13.40
N LYS A 196 10.71 11.28 13.74
CA LYS A 196 11.12 11.69 15.11
C LYS A 196 10.09 11.25 16.16
N ARG A 197 8.79 11.41 15.86
CA ARG A 197 7.71 10.98 16.74
C ARG A 197 7.70 9.47 16.93
N LEU A 198 7.81 8.70 15.84
CA LEU A 198 7.85 7.24 15.88
C LEU A 198 9.07 6.74 16.65
N ARG A 199 10.23 7.38 16.49
CA ARG A 199 11.44 7.07 17.28
C ARG A 199 11.17 7.28 18.78
N ARG A 200 10.59 8.41 19.18
CA ARG A 200 10.23 8.66 20.59
C ARG A 200 9.25 7.63 21.14
N ILE A 201 8.24 7.26 20.35
CA ILE A 201 7.28 6.22 20.74
C ILE A 201 8.02 4.89 20.95
N TYR A 202 8.86 4.50 20.00
CA TYR A 202 9.66 3.28 20.10
C TYR A 202 10.57 3.27 21.33
N ASP A 203 11.28 4.36 21.58
CA ASP A 203 12.18 4.50 22.74
C ASP A 203 11.39 4.42 24.06
N ASN A 204 10.20 5.02 24.13
CA ASN A 204 9.32 4.92 25.29
C ASN A 204 8.82 3.48 25.50
N TRP A 205 8.44 2.77 24.44
CA TRP A 205 8.06 1.36 24.53
C TRP A 205 9.23 0.48 24.95
N LYS A 206 10.44 0.72 24.42
CA LYS A 206 11.65 0.02 24.82
C LYS A 206 11.92 0.19 26.31
N ARG A 207 11.84 1.42 26.83
CA ARG A 207 11.99 1.72 28.26
C ARG A 207 10.92 1.04 29.11
N LEU A 208 9.66 1.04 28.67
CA LEU A 208 8.56 0.38 29.37
C LEU A 208 8.80 -1.13 29.49
N ILE A 209 9.13 -1.80 28.39
CA ILE A 209 9.38 -3.23 28.35
C ILE A 209 10.61 -3.59 29.20
N GLN A 210 11.71 -2.83 29.08
CA GLN A 210 12.89 -3.02 29.92
C GLN A 210 12.57 -2.83 31.40
N GLY A 211 11.78 -1.82 31.76
CA GLY A 211 11.33 -1.60 33.13
C GLY A 211 10.49 -2.76 33.66
N MET A 212 9.59 -3.32 32.86
CA MET A 212 8.80 -4.51 33.22
C MET A 212 9.69 -5.75 33.39
N LEU A 213 10.64 -5.98 32.49
CA LEU A 213 11.57 -7.11 32.56
C LEU A 213 12.46 -7.02 33.80
N ILE A 214 13.02 -5.83 34.09
CA ILE A 214 13.83 -5.58 35.29
C ILE A 214 12.97 -5.79 36.55
N ARG A 215 11.76 -5.24 36.59
CA ARG A 215 10.84 -5.42 37.72
C ARG A 215 10.52 -6.89 37.95
N ASN A 216 10.27 -7.66 36.89
CA ASN A 216 10.01 -9.10 37.01
C ASN A 216 11.25 -9.86 37.50
N HIS A 217 12.43 -9.56 36.95
CA HIS A 217 13.68 -10.18 37.39
C HIS A 217 14.00 -9.88 38.86
N VAL A 218 13.79 -8.64 39.31
CA VAL A 218 13.96 -8.25 40.72
C VAL A 218 12.93 -8.95 41.61
N TRP A 219 11.68 -9.07 41.17
CA TRP A 219 10.63 -9.79 41.88
C TRP A 219 10.96 -11.29 42.01
N GLU A 220 11.46 -11.93 40.96
CA GLU A 220 11.88 -13.34 41.00
C GLU A 220 13.07 -13.56 41.93
N LYS A 221 14.05 -12.64 41.94
CA LYS A 221 15.29 -12.79 42.71
C LYS A 221 15.19 -12.36 44.17
N TYR A 222 14.36 -11.37 44.48
CA TYR A 222 14.28 -10.75 45.81
C TYR A 222 12.86 -10.71 46.38
N GLY A 223 11.80 -10.89 45.58
CA GLY A 223 10.41 -10.87 46.03
C GLY A 223 9.94 -12.11 46.79
N GLN A 224 10.80 -13.14 46.92
CA GLN A 224 10.55 -14.31 47.76
C GLN A 224 11.15 -14.20 49.17
N VAL A 225 11.77 -13.08 49.53
CA VAL A 225 12.38 -12.91 50.86
C VAL A 225 11.61 -11.85 51.64
N SER A 226 10.51 -12.26 52.26
CA SER A 226 9.99 -11.64 53.48
C SER A 226 8.87 -12.50 54.04
N ASP A 227 9.25 -13.58 54.72
CA ASP A 227 8.64 -14.03 55.96
C ASP A 227 9.76 -14.78 56.67
N GLU A 228 10.28 -14.18 57.75
CA GLU A 228 11.03 -14.72 58.89
C GLU A 228 12.07 -13.66 59.36
N ASP A 229 11.93 -13.26 60.63
CA ASP A 229 12.87 -12.52 61.52
C ASP A 229 12.76 -10.98 61.76
N GLY A 230 11.69 -10.57 62.49
CA GLY A 230 11.64 -9.74 63.75
C GLY A 230 12.15 -8.27 63.84
N PRO A 231 11.96 -7.53 64.97
CA PRO A 231 10.72 -7.16 65.68
C PRO A 231 10.49 -5.61 65.82
N SER A 232 9.23 -5.21 66.07
CA SER A 232 8.72 -3.96 66.70
C SER A 232 9.17 -2.56 66.20
N SER A 233 8.27 -1.81 65.55
CA SER A 233 7.52 -0.74 66.25
C SER A 233 6.64 0.11 65.30
N SER A 234 5.39 0.27 65.71
CA SER A 234 4.54 1.46 65.56
C SER A 234 3.86 1.83 64.21
N LYS A 235 2.52 1.85 64.32
CA LYS A 235 1.51 2.72 63.68
C LYS A 235 1.00 2.34 62.27
N LYS A 236 -0.01 1.47 62.29
CA LYS A 236 -1.12 1.48 61.31
C LYS A 236 -1.88 2.81 61.38
N LEU A 237 -1.80 3.62 60.33
CA LEU A 237 -2.75 4.69 60.06
C LEU A 237 -3.73 4.20 59.00
N LYS A 238 -4.99 3.99 59.39
CA LYS A 238 -6.11 3.69 58.47
C LYS A 238 -6.42 4.95 57.63
N PRO A 239 -6.59 4.87 56.30
CA PRO A 239 -7.20 5.96 55.57
C PRO A 239 -8.72 5.95 55.80
N LYS A 240 -9.26 7.09 56.25
CA LYS A 240 -10.70 7.36 56.35
C LYS A 240 -11.31 7.38 54.95
N SER A 241 -12.26 6.49 54.70
CA SER A 241 -13.15 6.57 53.54
C SER A 241 -14.06 7.79 53.65
N ARG A 242 -14.02 8.68 52.65
CA ARG A 242 -15.11 9.62 52.36
C ARG A 242 -15.97 8.97 51.27
N GLU A 243 -17.10 8.40 51.68
CA GLU A 243 -18.16 8.02 50.76
C GLU A 243 -18.72 9.28 50.07
N LYS A 244 -18.64 9.31 48.74
CA LYS A 244 -19.59 10.07 47.92
C LYS A 244 -20.32 9.07 47.04
N THR A 245 -21.59 8.89 47.38
CA THR A 245 -22.58 8.07 46.70
C THR A 245 -22.94 8.71 45.36
N LEU A 246 -22.77 7.97 44.26
CA LEU A 246 -23.49 8.21 43.02
C LEU A 246 -24.14 6.91 42.56
N LYS A 247 -25.47 6.98 42.52
CA LYS A 247 -26.41 5.90 42.24
C LYS A 247 -26.26 5.44 40.79
N ILE A 248 -26.03 4.14 40.57
CA ILE A 248 -26.27 3.50 39.27
C ILE A 248 -27.40 2.49 39.45
N GLN A 249 -28.40 2.62 38.58
CA GLN A 249 -29.67 1.92 38.59
C GLN A 249 -29.49 0.43 38.25
N LYS A 250 -30.24 -0.41 38.96
CA LYS A 250 -30.32 -1.86 38.79
C LYS A 250 -30.96 -2.21 37.44
N ILE A 251 -30.32 -3.07 36.66
CA ILE A 251 -31.01 -3.94 35.69
C ILE A 251 -30.69 -5.39 36.07
N LYS A 252 -31.76 -6.16 36.31
CA LYS A 252 -31.77 -7.57 36.72
C LYS A 252 -31.45 -8.47 35.52
N LYS A 253 -30.63 -9.50 35.72
CA LYS A 253 -30.80 -10.83 35.10
C LYS A 253 -30.47 -11.92 36.12
N ASN A 254 -31.24 -13.00 36.01
CA ASN A 254 -31.54 -13.99 37.04
C ASN A 254 -30.53 -15.15 37.08
N ASN A 255 -30.48 -15.80 38.25
CA ASN A 255 -30.11 -17.18 38.63
C ASN A 255 -29.45 -18.11 37.60
N ILE A 256 -28.38 -18.81 38.03
CA ILE A 256 -28.34 -20.27 38.28
C ILE A 256 -26.99 -20.66 38.94
N GLU A 257 -27.12 -21.24 40.14
CA GLU A 257 -26.36 -22.32 40.79
C GLU A 257 -24.81 -22.33 40.89
N THR A 258 -24.38 -22.24 42.16
CA THR A 258 -23.35 -23.05 42.85
C THR A 258 -22.42 -23.94 42.04
N LYS A 259 -21.12 -23.67 42.15
CA LYS A 259 -20.06 -24.66 42.44
C LYS A 259 -18.81 -23.94 42.95
N GLN A 260 -18.39 -24.20 44.18
CA GLN A 260 -17.03 -23.92 44.63
C GLN A 260 -16.08 -24.92 43.94
N PRO A 261 -14.89 -24.47 43.49
CA PRO A 261 -13.71 -25.30 43.65
C PRO A 261 -12.53 -24.54 44.28
N LYS A 262 -12.02 -25.19 45.33
CA LYS A 262 -10.62 -25.33 45.79
C LYS A 262 -9.53 -24.44 45.18
N ALA A 263 -8.78 -23.84 46.11
CA ALA A 263 -7.33 -23.61 46.13
C ALA A 263 -6.68 -22.97 44.89
N GLU A 264 -6.20 -21.76 45.12
CA GLU A 264 -5.31 -20.97 44.28
C GLU A 264 -4.15 -21.80 43.69
N GLN A 265 -4.14 -22.00 42.37
CA GLN A 265 -2.91 -22.25 41.63
C GLN A 265 -2.43 -20.92 41.05
N LYS A 266 -1.31 -20.42 41.59
CA LYS A 266 -0.51 -19.36 40.96
C LYS A 266 -0.08 -19.84 39.57
N VAL A 267 -0.65 -19.27 38.52
CA VAL A 267 -0.19 -19.50 37.14
C VAL A 267 1.12 -18.73 36.97
N HIS A 268 2.22 -19.46 36.80
CA HIS A 268 3.51 -18.87 36.47
C HIS A 268 3.49 -18.48 34.98
N LEU A 269 3.33 -17.19 34.68
CA LEU A 269 3.46 -16.66 33.32
C LEU A 269 4.94 -16.42 33.01
N GLY A 270 5.68 -17.52 32.79
CA GLY A 270 6.95 -17.46 32.09
C GLY A 270 6.66 -17.11 30.63
N ILE A 271 6.92 -15.87 30.21
CA ILE A 271 6.88 -15.51 28.80
C ILE A 271 8.16 -16.03 28.17
N ASP A 272 8.06 -17.19 27.53
CA ASP A 272 9.11 -17.72 26.67
C ASP A 272 9.31 -16.75 25.48
N MET A 273 10.56 -16.32 25.28
CA MET A 273 10.95 -15.43 24.17
C MET A 273 10.82 -16.10 22.79
N ASN A 274 10.60 -17.42 22.77
CA ASN A 274 10.21 -18.20 21.60
C ASN A 274 8.71 -18.54 21.56
N SER A 275 7.89 -18.01 22.47
CA SER A 275 6.45 -18.25 22.45
C SER A 275 5.81 -17.68 21.17
N ASP A 276 4.81 -18.41 20.67
CA ASP A 276 4.10 -18.08 19.43
C ASP A 276 3.60 -16.63 19.39
N THR A 277 3.31 -16.00 20.52
CA THR A 277 2.88 -14.59 20.59
C THR A 277 3.98 -13.60 20.21
N VAL A 278 5.23 -13.81 20.66
CA VAL A 278 6.38 -12.95 20.32
C VAL A 278 6.84 -13.20 18.89
N VAL A 279 6.76 -14.46 18.44
CA VAL A 279 7.03 -14.83 17.04
C VAL A 279 5.99 -14.22 16.11
N MET A 280 4.71 -14.22 16.50
CA MET A 280 3.61 -13.58 15.76
C MET A 280 3.70 -12.05 15.78
N ALA A 281 4.20 -11.43 16.85
CA ALA A 281 4.51 -10.00 16.89
C ALA A 281 5.66 -9.64 15.93
N LYS A 282 6.72 -10.48 15.87
CA LYS A 282 7.81 -10.30 14.90
C LYS A 282 7.36 -10.56 13.46
N LEU A 283 6.55 -11.58 13.21
CA LEU A 283 5.99 -11.90 11.89
C LEU A 283 5.02 -10.83 11.42
N SER A 284 4.17 -10.29 12.28
CA SER A 284 3.25 -9.18 11.93
C SER A 284 4.00 -7.87 11.67
N PHE A 285 5.08 -7.59 12.40
CA PHE A 285 5.97 -6.47 12.10
C PHE A 285 6.70 -6.65 10.76
N LYS A 286 7.20 -7.86 10.48
CA LYS A 286 7.87 -8.19 9.21
C LYS A 286 6.90 -8.24 8.03
N ALA A 287 5.66 -8.67 8.25
CA ALA A 287 4.59 -8.64 7.27
C ALA A 287 4.10 -7.21 7.00
N SER A 288 4.09 -6.33 8.01
CA SER A 288 3.84 -4.88 7.85
C SER A 288 4.91 -4.19 6.98
N LEU A 289 6.15 -4.64 7.08
CA LEU A 289 7.25 -4.18 6.22
C LEU A 289 7.20 -4.77 4.80
N SER A 290 6.64 -5.97 4.64
CA SER A 290 6.54 -6.69 3.35
C SER A 290 5.26 -6.37 2.56
N SER A 291 4.17 -6.02 3.25
CA SER A 291 2.90 -5.60 2.63
C SER A 291 2.93 -4.19 2.06
N ARG A 292 3.96 -3.40 2.39
CA ARG A 292 4.39 -2.22 1.63
C ARG A 292 5.15 -2.64 0.38
N GLY A 293 4.39 -3.16 -0.58
CA GLY A 293 4.67 -3.14 -2.01
C GLY A 293 6.09 -3.48 -2.47
N MET A 294 6.24 -4.71 -2.96
CA MET A 294 7.25 -5.06 -3.95
C MET A 294 6.99 -4.28 -5.25
N VAL A 295 7.35 -3.00 -5.27
CA VAL A 295 7.38 -2.16 -6.47
C VAL A 295 8.65 -2.51 -7.23
N ARG A 296 8.53 -2.93 -8.49
CA ARG A 296 9.69 -3.05 -9.39
C ARG A 296 10.24 -1.65 -9.61
N THR A 297 11.29 -1.29 -8.87
CA THR A 297 12.06 -0.07 -9.12
C THR A 297 13.05 -0.36 -10.26
N THR A 298 12.85 0.30 -11.41
CA THR A 298 13.95 0.51 -12.34
C THR A 298 14.86 1.56 -11.72
N LYS A 299 16.05 1.16 -11.26
CA LYS A 299 17.04 2.07 -10.66
C LYS A 299 17.38 3.17 -11.66
N THR A 300 17.18 4.42 -11.26
CA THR A 300 17.63 5.59 -12.01
C THR A 300 19.06 5.96 -11.57
N ALA A 301 19.79 6.74 -12.38
CA ALA A 301 21.15 7.16 -12.06
C ALA A 301 21.25 7.94 -10.73
N GLU A 302 20.16 8.61 -10.32
CA GLU A 302 20.05 9.28 -9.03
C GLU A 302 20.01 8.29 -7.84
N ASP A 303 19.42 7.10 -8.03
CA ASP A 303 19.36 6.04 -7.01
C ASP A 303 20.75 5.42 -6.75
N GLU A 304 21.63 5.38 -7.76
CA GLU A 304 23.02 4.92 -7.59
C GLU A 304 23.88 5.95 -6.84
N THR A 305 23.65 7.25 -7.09
CA THR A 305 24.36 8.32 -6.36
C THR A 305 23.98 8.40 -4.89
N LEU A 306 22.71 8.11 -4.53
CA LEU A 306 22.26 8.06 -3.13
C LEU A 306 22.70 6.77 -2.41
N ALA A 307 22.81 5.65 -3.13
CA ALA A 307 23.31 4.39 -2.58
C ALA A 307 24.85 4.38 -2.37
N ALA A 308 25.58 5.24 -3.08
CA ALA A 308 27.03 5.40 -2.97
C ALA A 308 27.48 6.37 -1.86
N ILE A 309 26.54 6.99 -1.14
CA ILE A 309 26.84 7.77 0.06
C ILE A 309 27.01 6.77 1.21
N GLU A 310 28.22 6.21 1.34
CA GLU A 310 28.60 5.52 2.56
C GLU A 310 28.60 6.54 3.71
N PRO A 311 27.95 6.24 4.84
CA PRO A 311 27.91 7.15 5.97
C PRO A 311 29.34 7.39 6.44
N LYS A 312 29.80 8.65 6.38
CA LYS A 312 31.10 9.03 6.92
C LYS A 312 31.14 8.61 8.38
N LYS A 313 32.26 8.03 8.80
CA LYS A 313 32.50 7.54 10.17
C LYS A 313 32.29 8.62 11.25
N GLU A 314 32.29 9.88 10.83
CA GLU A 314 32.06 11.09 11.63
C GLU A 314 30.57 11.30 11.97
N ASP A 315 29.62 10.81 11.15
CA ASP A 315 28.17 10.88 11.41
C ASP A 315 27.68 9.73 12.33
N LEU A 316 28.56 8.75 12.61
CA LEU A 316 28.34 7.66 13.56
C LEU A 316 28.95 7.93 14.93
N LEU A 317 29.42 9.16 15.18
CA LEU A 317 29.73 9.64 16.53
C LEU A 317 28.43 9.83 17.30
N ILE A 318 27.94 8.70 17.82
CA ILE A 318 27.30 8.65 19.12
C ILE A 318 28.28 9.36 20.06
N ASP A 319 27.87 10.46 20.68
CA ASP A 319 28.54 11.00 21.86
C ASP A 319 28.77 9.81 22.78
N SER A 320 30.01 9.34 22.77
CA SER A 320 30.49 8.34 23.71
C SER A 320 30.50 9.06 25.04
N ASP A 321 29.39 8.95 25.76
CA ASP A 321 29.42 9.02 27.21
C ASP A 321 30.51 8.05 27.64
N GLU A 322 31.66 8.62 28.00
CA GLU A 322 32.70 7.97 28.77
C GLU A 322 32.01 7.14 29.85
N GLU A 323 32.07 5.81 29.70
CA GLU A 323 31.75 4.86 30.77
C GLU A 323 32.78 5.07 31.88
N ALA A 324 32.58 6.12 32.68
CA ALA A 324 33.05 6.14 34.05
C ALA A 324 32.47 4.89 34.69
N LYS A 325 33.34 3.99 35.14
CA LYS A 325 32.97 2.74 35.83
C LYS A 325 32.02 3.07 36.97
N GLU A 326 30.73 2.94 36.69
CA GLU A 326 29.66 3.33 37.60
C GLU A 326 29.75 2.41 38.81
N THR A 327 30.08 3.00 39.97
CA THR A 327 30.28 2.23 41.19
C THR A 327 28.95 1.60 41.62
N GLU A 328 28.99 0.52 42.40
CA GLU A 328 27.76 -0.08 42.93
C GLU A 328 26.90 0.91 43.74
N GLU A 329 27.51 1.98 44.27
CA GLU A 329 26.81 3.07 44.94
C GLU A 329 26.05 3.97 43.97
N ASP A 330 26.61 4.26 42.79
CA ASP A 330 25.95 5.04 41.74
C ASP A 330 24.74 4.29 41.15
N LYS A 331 24.87 2.97 40.96
CA LYS A 331 23.75 2.12 40.53
C LYS A 331 22.64 2.09 41.57
N LYS A 332 22.99 1.96 42.86
CA LYS A 332 22.02 2.05 43.98
C LYS A 332 21.38 3.43 44.07
N ALA A 333 22.11 4.50 43.79
CA ALA A 333 21.59 5.87 43.78
C ALA A 333 20.61 6.11 42.62
N LYS A 334 20.90 5.59 41.41
CA LYS A 334 19.95 5.57 40.28
C LYS A 334 18.70 4.76 40.60
N LEU A 335 18.85 3.58 41.21
CA LEU A 335 17.73 2.76 41.68
C LEU A 335 16.85 3.50 42.70
N ARG A 336 17.46 4.23 43.64
CA ARG A 336 16.72 5.06 44.61
C ARG A 336 15.97 6.22 43.93
N LYS A 337 16.59 6.89 42.94
CA LYS A 337 15.91 7.94 42.15
C LYS A 337 14.73 7.41 41.36
N ILE A 338 14.87 6.23 40.75
CA ILE A 338 13.81 5.59 39.96
C ILE A 338 12.65 5.12 40.86
N LEU A 339 12.96 4.57 42.04
CA LEU A 339 11.95 4.16 43.01
C LEU A 339 11.23 5.36 43.64
N ALA A 340 11.93 6.46 43.92
CA ALA A 340 11.34 7.69 44.46
C ALA A 340 10.38 8.37 43.46
N TRP A 341 10.63 8.25 42.15
CA TRP A 341 9.78 8.82 41.12
C TRP A 341 8.42 8.12 41.00
N ASN A 342 8.31 6.86 41.42
CA ASN A 342 7.06 6.10 41.47
C ASN A 342 6.23 6.32 42.75
N SER A 343 6.71 7.17 43.66
CA SER A 343 6.02 7.54 44.91
C SER A 343 5.48 8.97 44.92
N SER A 344 5.45 9.66 43.78
CA SER A 344 4.79 10.97 43.60
C SER A 344 3.65 10.90 42.59
#